data_AF-T1FLK8-F1
#
_entry.id   AF-T1FLK8-F1
#
_cell.length_a   1.000
_cell.length_b   1.000
_cell.length_c   1.000
_cell.angle_alpha   90.00
_cell.angle_beta   90.00
_cell.angle_gamma   90.00
#
_symmetry.space_group_name_H-M   'P 1'
#
loop_
_entity.id
_entity.type
_entity.pdbx_description
1 polymer ?
#
loop_
_entity_poly.entity_id
_entity_poly.type
_entity_poly.pdbx_seq_one_letter_code
_entity_poly.pdbx_strand_id
1 'polypeptide(L)'
;MALGGMYASYNDSPSNFVRVMVLVEVPATNTILLFTVNGNEQKIPISDKSVEEICQWVEHLKNISGSSEHRLVKTWRTDTPSIQGVWTPYLNKNPKHNITDFPSDSPEFKHQPTEKSASQNLLERADQLRRLKA
;
A
#
# COMPACT_ATOMS: atom_id res chain seq x y z
N MET A 1 51.24 -7.51 3.92
CA MET A 1 51.54 -6.22 4.57
C MET A 1 50.53 -5.22 4.00
N ALA A 2 49.33 -5.14 4.59
CA ALA A 2 48.25 -4.28 4.08
C ALA A 2 48.44 -2.87 4.65
N LEU A 3 48.98 -1.97 3.83
CA LEU A 3 49.05 -0.54 4.14
C LEU A 3 47.65 0.06 3.87
N GLY A 4 46.71 -0.18 4.78
CA GLY A 4 45.36 0.37 4.72
C GLY A 4 45.34 1.82 5.19
N GLY A 5 45.57 2.76 4.27
CA GLY A 5 45.32 4.18 4.51
C GLY A 5 43.82 4.43 4.65
N MET A 6 43.34 4.60 5.88
CA MET A 6 41.96 4.94 6.21
C MET A 6 41.79 6.46 6.10
N TYR A 7 41.27 6.95 4.97
CA TYR A 7 41.02 8.38 4.76
C TYR A 7 39.58 8.77 5.13
N ALA A 8 39.46 9.93 5.78
CA ALA A 8 38.37 10.31 6.66
C ALA A 8 37.20 11.06 5.99
N SER A 9 36.00 10.74 6.50
CA SER A 9 34.80 11.57 6.70
C SER A 9 34.70 12.91 5.96
N TYR A 10 33.78 13.00 5.00
CA TYR A 10 33.33 14.27 4.42
C TYR A 10 32.08 14.76 5.17
N ASN A 11 32.18 15.93 5.81
CA ASN A 11 31.10 16.52 6.61
C ASN A 11 30.45 17.69 5.85
N ASP A 12 29.28 17.47 5.27
CA ASP A 12 28.50 18.54 4.61
C ASP A 12 27.50 19.23 5.55
N SER A 13 27.14 18.64 6.71
CA SER A 13 26.20 19.25 7.67
C SER A 13 26.22 18.57 9.04
N PRO A 14 26.09 19.31 10.16
CA PRO A 14 26.15 18.77 11.53
C PRO A 14 24.99 17.83 11.91
N SER A 15 23.94 17.71 11.09
CA SER A 15 22.77 16.87 11.37
C SER A 15 22.74 15.52 10.65
N ASN A 16 23.56 15.32 9.61
CA ASN A 16 23.54 14.12 8.76
C ASN A 16 24.95 13.56 8.56
N PHE A 17 25.37 12.63 9.42
CA PHE A 17 26.69 11.99 9.32
C PHE A 17 26.64 10.80 8.37
N VAL A 18 27.09 10.98 7.13
CA VAL A 18 27.44 9.86 6.22
C VAL A 18 28.95 9.62 6.36
N ARG A 19 29.34 8.43 6.81
CA ARG A 19 30.75 8.04 6.88
C ARG A 19 31.16 7.37 5.58
N VAL A 20 32.07 8.01 4.85
CA VAL A 20 32.72 7.42 3.67
C VAL A 20 33.98 6.72 4.14
N MET A 21 34.14 5.46 3.77
CA MET A 21 35.35 4.67 3.99
C MET A 21 35.87 4.19 2.65
N VAL A 22 37.15 4.41 2.38
CA VAL A 22 37.84 3.87 1.21
C VAL A 22 38.75 2.76 1.69
N LEU A 23 38.46 1.54 1.27
CA LEU A 23 39.25 0.35 1.56
C LEU A 23 40.01 -0.04 0.30
N VAL A 24 41.33 -0.12 0.41
CA VAL A 24 42.21 -0.57 -0.68
C VAL A 24 42.74 -1.95 -0.29
N GLU A 25 42.11 -2.99 -0.81
CA GLU A 25 42.49 -4.39 -0.58
C GLU A 25 43.04 -5.00 -1.87
N VAL A 26 43.85 -6.06 -1.75
CA VAL A 26 44.37 -6.84 -2.88
C VAL A 26 43.91 -8.29 -2.70
N PRO A 27 43.12 -8.87 -3.63
CA PRO A 27 42.62 -8.28 -4.88
C PRO A 27 41.54 -7.20 -4.64
N ALA A 28 41.59 -6.14 -5.44
CA ALA A 28 40.68 -5.00 -5.30
C ALA A 28 39.27 -5.34 -5.80
N THR A 29 38.28 -5.20 -4.93
CA THR A 29 36.87 -5.18 -5.33
C THR A 29 36.51 -3.75 -5.73
N ASN A 30 36.33 -3.52 -7.03
CA ASN A 30 35.87 -2.24 -7.58
C ASN A 30 34.35 -2.12 -7.36
N THR A 31 33.92 -1.87 -6.12
CA THR A 31 32.50 -1.85 -5.74
C THR A 31 32.23 -0.78 -4.69
N ILE A 32 31.13 -0.05 -4.84
CA ILE A 32 30.59 0.83 -3.79
C ILE A 32 29.65 -0.01 -2.92
N LEU A 33 29.88 0.04 -1.60
CA LEU A 33 29.02 -0.57 -0.60
C LEU A 33 28.31 0.52 0.20
N LEU A 34 26.99 0.49 0.20
CA LEU A 34 26.17 1.35 1.06
C LEU A 34 25.61 0.51 2.21
N PHE A 35 25.87 0.96 3.44
CA PHE A 35 25.22 0.45 4.65
C PHE A 35 24.24 1.50 5.17
N THR A 36 22.97 1.13 5.22
CA THR A 36 21.91 2.03 5.70
C THR A 36 21.57 1.77 7.16
N VAL A 37 20.97 2.76 7.82
CA VAL A 37 20.55 2.64 9.23
C VAL A 37 19.55 1.50 9.44
N ASN A 38 18.79 1.16 8.40
CA ASN A 38 17.85 0.04 8.40
C ASN A 38 18.53 -1.34 8.39
N GLY A 39 19.86 -1.39 8.31
CA GLY A 39 20.65 -2.63 8.21
C GLY A 39 20.74 -3.20 6.79
N ASN A 40 20.14 -2.53 5.80
CA ASN A 40 20.21 -2.96 4.40
C ASN A 40 21.54 -2.56 3.78
N GLU A 41 22.08 -3.48 2.98
CA GLU A 41 23.31 -3.32 2.20
C GLU A 41 22.96 -3.22 0.71
N GLN A 42 23.57 -2.26 0.00
CA GLN A 42 23.53 -2.20 -1.46
C GLN A 42 24.94 -2.23 -2.03
N LYS A 43 25.13 -3.00 -3.12
CA LYS A 43 26.42 -3.18 -3.80
C LYS A 43 26.30 -2.73 -5.24
N ILE A 44 27.16 -1.81 -5.66
CA ILE A 44 27.22 -1.35 -7.05
C ILE A 44 28.64 -1.55 -7.59
N PRO A 45 28.84 -2.38 -8.62
CA PRO A 45 30.14 -2.54 -9.26
C PRO A 45 30.49 -1.26 -10.05
N ILE A 46 31.76 -0.84 -9.98
CA ILE A 46 32.25 0.39 -10.64
C ILE A 46 33.32 0.13 -11.71
N SER A 47 33.65 -1.13 -12.02
CA SER A 47 34.75 -1.49 -12.94
C SER A 47 34.65 -0.86 -14.34
N ASP A 48 33.44 -0.67 -14.85
CA ASP A 48 33.19 -0.19 -16.22
C ASP A 48 32.49 1.18 -16.25
N LYS A 49 32.62 1.99 -15.18
CA LYS A 49 31.92 3.27 -15.03
C LYS A 49 32.86 4.46 -15.14
N SER A 50 32.39 5.54 -15.76
CA SER A 50 33.13 6.80 -15.76
C SER A 50 33.11 7.48 -14.38
N VAL A 51 34.00 8.45 -14.15
CA VAL A 51 34.04 9.19 -12.89
C VAL A 51 32.73 9.95 -12.66
N GLU A 52 32.15 10.51 -13.73
CA GLU A 52 30.87 11.21 -13.70
C GLU A 52 29.72 10.26 -13.32
N GLU A 53 29.70 9.05 -13.89
CA GLU A 53 28.72 8.03 -13.53
C GLU A 53 28.87 7.59 -12.08
N ILE A 54 30.10 7.40 -11.60
CA ILE A 54 30.38 7.07 -10.20
C ILE A 54 29.85 8.17 -9.28
N CYS A 55 30.06 9.44 -9.62
CA CYS A 55 29.53 10.57 -8.86
C CYS A 55 27.99 10.54 -8.79
N GLN A 56 27.32 10.29 -9.93
CA GLN A 56 25.87 10.15 -9.98
C GLN A 56 25.36 8.98 -9.12
N TRP A 57 26.05 7.84 -9.13
CA TRP A 57 25.71 6.70 -8.27
C TRP A 57 25.89 7.03 -6.79
N VAL A 58 26.95 7.74 -6.41
CA VAL A 58 27.16 8.18 -5.03
C VAL A 58 26.06 9.16 -4.59
N GLU A 59 25.68 10.12 -5.43
CA GLU A 59 24.56 11.04 -5.15
C GLU A 59 23.23 10.30 -5.04
N HIS A 60 22.98 9.33 -5.91
CA HIS A 60 21.79 8.48 -5.83
C HIS A 60 21.74 7.73 -4.50
N LEU A 61 22.83 7.06 -4.10
CA LEU A 61 22.92 6.30 -2.86
C LEU A 61 22.76 7.16 -1.59
N LYS A 62 23.13 8.45 -1.65
CA LYS A 62 22.89 9.40 -0.56
C LYS A 62 21.41 9.75 -0.39
N ASN A 63 20.63 9.70 -1.47
CA ASN A 63 19.24 10.16 -1.50
C ASN A 63 18.22 9.02 -1.27
N ILE A 64 18.64 7.77 -1.37
CA ILE A 64 17.75 6.63 -1.09
C ILE A 64 17.57 6.42 0.42
N SER A 65 16.38 5.95 0.81
CA SER A 65 16.06 5.62 2.20
C SER A 65 16.68 4.31 2.68
N GLY A 66 17.22 3.50 1.76
CA GLY A 66 17.66 2.14 2.06
C GLY A 66 16.54 1.11 2.17
N SER A 67 15.28 1.45 1.88
CA SER A 67 14.22 0.44 1.76
C SER A 67 14.44 -0.42 0.51
N SER A 68 14.08 -1.70 0.57
CA SER A 68 14.16 -2.60 -0.59
C SER A 68 13.29 -2.10 -1.74
N GLU A 69 13.84 -2.17 -2.95
CA GLU A 69 13.15 -1.75 -4.16
C GLU A 69 12.04 -2.74 -4.51
N HIS A 70 10.81 -2.27 -4.45
CA HIS A 70 9.62 -3.05 -4.77
C HIS A 70 8.68 -2.24 -5.64
N ARG A 71 7.87 -2.94 -6.45
CA ARG A 71 6.83 -2.29 -7.23
C ARG A 71 5.76 -1.72 -6.29
N LEU A 72 5.62 -0.40 -6.30
CA LEU A 72 4.59 0.29 -5.54
C LEU A 72 3.21 0.06 -6.16
N VAL A 73 2.22 -0.31 -5.34
CA VAL A 73 0.81 -0.38 -5.76
C VAL A 73 0.15 0.99 -5.71
N LYS A 74 0.54 1.82 -4.73
CA LYS A 74 0.08 3.20 -4.55
C LYS A 74 1.27 4.10 -4.31
N THR A 75 1.24 5.29 -4.89
CA THR A 75 2.28 6.34 -4.74
C THR A 75 2.15 7.14 -3.45
N TRP A 76 1.08 6.91 -2.69
CA TRP A 76 0.75 7.64 -1.48
C TRP A 76 0.36 6.65 -0.39
N ARG A 77 0.67 7.02 0.86
CA ARG A 77 0.31 6.28 2.06
C ARG A 77 -0.19 7.27 3.10
N THR A 78 -1.34 6.96 3.70
CA THR A 78 -1.85 7.62 4.90
C THR A 78 -2.33 6.52 5.84
N ASP A 79 -1.92 6.56 7.10
CA ASP A 79 -2.36 5.58 8.08
C ASP A 79 -3.80 5.87 8.57
N THR A 80 -4.26 7.12 8.42
CA THR A 80 -5.62 7.56 8.77
C THR A 80 -6.28 8.27 7.58
N PRO A 81 -6.90 7.52 6.64
CA PRO A 81 -7.40 8.09 5.39
C PRO A 81 -8.71 8.88 5.54
N SER A 82 -9.53 8.59 6.55
CA SER A 82 -10.82 9.26 6.74
C SER A 82 -10.84 10.11 7.99
N ILE A 83 -11.36 11.33 7.87
CA ILE A 83 -11.55 12.27 8.99
C ILE A 83 -12.89 12.02 9.69
N GLN A 84 -13.94 11.68 8.95
CA GLN A 84 -15.31 11.54 9.48
C GLN A 84 -15.68 10.08 9.82
N GLY A 85 -14.80 9.14 9.52
CA GLY A 85 -15.03 7.70 9.71
C GLY A 85 -15.04 6.93 8.39
N VAL A 86 -14.71 5.65 8.46
CA VAL A 86 -14.72 4.77 7.30
C VAL A 86 -16.15 4.34 7.00
N TRP A 87 -16.50 4.22 5.72
CA TRP A 87 -17.82 3.70 5.33
C TRP A 87 -18.05 2.30 5.92
N THR A 88 -19.24 2.09 6.47
CA THR A 88 -19.72 0.78 6.91
C THR A 88 -21.10 0.51 6.31
N PRO A 89 -21.52 -0.76 6.16
CA PRO A 89 -22.85 -1.11 5.69
C PRO A 89 -24.00 -0.54 6.54
N TYR A 90 -23.71 -0.16 7.80
CA TYR A 90 -24.67 0.38 8.76
C TYR A 90 -24.73 1.91 8.79
N LEU A 91 -23.79 2.59 8.12
CA LEU A 91 -23.65 4.05 8.21
C LEU A 91 -24.94 4.81 7.85
N ASN A 92 -25.67 4.29 6.85
CA ASN A 92 -26.91 4.88 6.36
C ASN A 92 -28.14 4.00 6.68
N LYS A 93 -28.06 3.12 7.69
CA LYS A 93 -29.18 2.29 8.12
C LYS A 93 -30.00 3.02 9.19
N ASN A 94 -31.30 2.72 9.23
CA ASN A 94 -32.20 3.32 10.21
C ASN A 94 -31.80 2.89 11.62
N PRO A 95 -31.52 3.82 12.56
CA PRO A 95 -31.05 3.50 13.91
C PRO A 95 -32.03 2.65 14.71
N LYS A 96 -33.31 2.60 14.32
CA LYS A 96 -34.31 1.71 14.94
C LYS A 96 -33.90 0.24 14.92
N HIS A 97 -33.09 -0.20 13.95
CA HIS A 97 -32.60 -1.58 13.87
C HIS A 97 -31.78 -2.02 15.09
N ASN A 98 -31.18 -1.08 15.83
CA ASN A 98 -30.33 -1.41 16.98
C ASN A 98 -31.14 -1.70 18.26
N ILE A 99 -32.38 -1.23 18.33
CA ILE A 99 -33.24 -1.32 19.51
C ILE A 99 -34.23 -2.49 19.36
N THR A 100 -34.57 -2.84 18.14
CA THR A 100 -35.60 -3.84 17.86
C THR A 100 -35.06 -5.25 17.98
N ASP A 101 -35.72 -6.07 18.80
CA ASP A 101 -35.52 -7.51 18.81
C ASP A 101 -36.10 -8.12 17.53
N PHE A 102 -35.27 -8.92 16.85
CA PHE A 102 -35.68 -9.65 15.65
C PHE A 102 -36.03 -11.10 16.00
N PRO A 103 -37.07 -11.69 15.38
CA PRO A 103 -37.89 -11.13 14.30
C PRO A 103 -38.97 -10.14 14.80
N SER A 104 -39.02 -8.95 14.20
CA SER A 104 -40.04 -7.94 14.48
C SER A 104 -41.18 -8.03 13.47
N ASP A 105 -42.42 -7.94 13.94
CA ASP A 105 -43.60 -7.95 13.08
C ASP A 105 -43.89 -6.62 12.36
N SER A 106 -43.13 -5.57 12.68
CA SER A 106 -43.34 -4.24 12.10
C SER A 106 -43.10 -4.22 10.58
N PRO A 107 -44.01 -3.58 9.80
CA PRO A 107 -43.89 -3.49 8.36
C PRO A 107 -42.67 -2.68 7.87
N GLU A 108 -42.04 -1.90 8.77
CA GLU A 108 -40.81 -1.15 8.48
C GLU A 108 -39.59 -2.07 8.26
N PHE A 109 -39.59 -3.26 8.85
CA PHE A 109 -38.49 -4.23 8.76
C PHE A 109 -38.80 -5.43 7.87
N LYS A 110 -40.02 -5.50 7.35
CA LYS A 110 -40.42 -6.53 6.39
C LYS A 110 -39.96 -6.12 4.99
N HIS A 111 -39.42 -7.09 4.25
CA HIS A 111 -39.09 -6.89 2.84
C HIS A 111 -40.35 -6.51 2.08
N GLN A 112 -40.37 -5.29 1.53
CA GLN A 112 -41.45 -4.82 0.67
C GLN A 112 -41.02 -5.05 -0.77
N PRO A 113 -41.51 -6.13 -1.42
CA PRO A 113 -41.12 -6.40 -2.80
C PRO A 113 -41.65 -5.29 -3.71
N THR A 114 -40.75 -4.65 -4.44
CA THR A 114 -41.11 -3.62 -5.43
C THR A 114 -41.87 -4.23 -6.62
N GLU A 115 -41.66 -5.53 -6.89
CA GLU A 115 -42.28 -6.26 -7.99
C GLU A 115 -43.13 -7.42 -7.49
N LYS A 116 -44.15 -7.79 -8.27
CA LYS A 116 -44.99 -8.96 -7.98
C LYS A 116 -44.13 -10.23 -8.00
N SER A 117 -44.29 -11.07 -6.98
CA SER A 117 -43.58 -12.35 -6.92
C SER A 117 -43.98 -13.26 -8.08
N ALA A 118 -43.07 -14.15 -8.50
CA ALA A 118 -43.33 -15.12 -9.57
C ALA A 118 -44.59 -15.97 -9.29
N SER A 119 -44.84 -16.34 -8.03
CA SER A 119 -46.05 -17.07 -7.62
C SER A 119 -47.33 -16.23 -7.78
N GLN A 120 -47.27 -14.95 -7.41
CA GLN A 120 -48.39 -14.02 -7.58
C GLN A 120 -48.72 -13.80 -9.05
N ASN A 121 -47.70 -13.67 -9.91
CA ASN A 121 -47.90 -13.54 -11.36
C ASN A 121 -48.57 -14.78 -11.96
N LEU A 122 -48.22 -15.98 -11.50
CA LEU A 122 -48.86 -17.23 -11.95
C LEU A 122 -50.33 -17.32 -11.52
N LEU A 123 -50.65 -16.94 -10.28
CA LEU A 123 -52.02 -16.87 -9.77
C LEU A 123 -52.88 -15.89 -10.57
N GLU A 124 -52.35 -14.69 -10.81
CA GLU A 124 -53.04 -13.66 -11.61
C GLU A 124 -53.31 -14.15 -13.04
N ARG A 125 -52.32 -14.78 -13.68
CA ARG A 125 -52.49 -15.39 -15.01
C ARG A 125 -53.51 -16.53 -15.00
N ALA A 126 -53.50 -17.36 -13.96
CA ALA A 126 -54.47 -18.46 -13.83
C ALA A 126 -55.90 -17.94 -13.71
N ASP A 127 -56.13 -16.88 -12.94
CA ASP A 127 -57.44 -16.26 -12.80
C ASP A 127 -57.90 -15.53 -14.07
N GLN A 128 -56.98 -14.88 -14.79
CA GLN A 128 -57.25 -14.34 -16.12
C GLN A 128 -57.73 -15.43 -17.08
N LEU A 129 -57.05 -16.57 -17.13
CA LEU A 129 -57.43 -17.71 -17.98
C LEU A 129 -58.79 -18.29 -17.60
N ARG A 130 -59.14 -18.35 -16.31
CA ARG A 130 -60.47 -18.80 -15.86
C ARG A 130 -61.58 -17.86 -16.30
N ARG A 131 -61.35 -16.54 -16.23
CA ARG A 131 -62.32 -15.52 -16.67
C ARG A 131 -62.57 -15.52 -18.18
N LEU A 132 -61.55 -15.83 -18.97
CA LEU A 132 -61.67 -15.95 -20.43
C LEU A 132 -62.38 -17.23 -20.89
N LYS A 133 -62.47 -18.23 -20.02
CA LYS A 133 -63.13 -19.52 -20.31
C LYS A 133 -64.58 -19.59 -19.82
N ALA A 134 -65.09 -18.57 -19.13
CA ALA A 134 -66.47 -18.45 -18.68
C ALA A 134 -67.28 -17.62 -19.69
#